data_AF-A0A1E5JX20-F1
#
_entry.id   AF-A0A1E5JX20-F1
#
_cell.length_a   1.000
_cell.length_b   1.000
_cell.length_c   1.000
_cell.angle_alpha   90.00
_cell.angle_beta   90.00
_cell.angle_gamma   90.00
#
_symmetry.space_group_name_H-M   'P 1'
#
loop_
_entity.id
_entity.type
_entity.pdbx_description
1 polymer ?
#
loop_
_entity_poly.entity_id
_entity_poly.type
_entity_poly.pdbx_seq_one_letter_code
_entity_poly.pdbx_strand_id
1 'polypeptide(L)'
;MAHEELFKEIVELIKRQDVDGVRDILAKNKQIQELPKLVDEEGNTLFHHLIKSGNLSLMRASEAYERGFAASYPIRNKEGKTPYQCVADIKDAEFKESAARAFGPTWKQAHILNQFIVYLKIQHQLKPKEYKQEDITAIIDALDEGHCNGLSIIWLVSWLNNEENKYYELFSDIIYWDGSIEHLSEELKSKFEVAISLTRMYQMDRQILSHEKNKGLNQNWR
;
A
#
# COMPACT_ATOMS: atom_id res chain seq x y z
N MET A 1 -8.03 -27.60 -3.66
CA MET A 1 -7.12 -27.34 -2.53
C MET A 1 -7.74 -26.23 -1.71
N ALA A 2 -7.92 -26.41 -0.41
CA ALA A 2 -8.37 -25.30 0.43
C ALA A 2 -7.31 -24.19 0.41
N HIS A 3 -7.69 -22.91 0.43
CA HIS A 3 -6.71 -21.80 0.39
C HIS A 3 -5.70 -21.89 1.55
N GLU A 4 -6.09 -22.48 2.68
CA GLU A 4 -5.22 -22.77 3.82
C GLU A 4 -4.14 -23.83 3.53
N GLU A 5 -4.44 -24.85 2.74
CA GLU A 5 -3.46 -25.87 2.33
C GLU A 5 -2.43 -25.27 1.38
N LEU A 6 -2.88 -24.48 0.41
CA LEU A 6 -2.02 -23.74 -0.51
C LEU A 6 -1.12 -22.76 0.25
N PHE A 7 -1.67 -22.03 1.23
CA PHE A 7 -0.89 -21.15 2.09
C PHE A 7 0.22 -21.91 2.82
N LYS A 8 -0.10 -23.05 3.46
CA LYS A 8 0.88 -23.89 4.17
C LYS A 8 1.97 -24.43 3.24
N GLU A 9 1.60 -24.85 2.03
CA GLU A 9 2.55 -25.31 1.00
C GLU A 9 3.54 -24.21 0.61
N ILE A 10 3.06 -23.00 0.35
CA ILE A 10 3.91 -21.85 0.01
C ILE A 10 4.85 -21.49 1.16
N VAL A 11 4.34 -21.47 2.39
CA VAL A 11 5.17 -21.23 3.59
C VAL A 11 6.28 -22.26 3.71
N GLU A 12 5.98 -23.53 3.44
CA GLU A 12 6.99 -24.59 3.48
C GLU A 12 8.06 -24.43 2.40
N LEU A 13 7.68 -24.03 1.18
CA LEU A 13 8.63 -23.71 0.11
C LEU A 13 9.55 -22.54 0.49
N ILE A 14 9.00 -21.48 1.11
CA ILE A 14 9.78 -20.35 1.63
C ILE A 14 10.76 -20.81 2.70
N LYS A 15 10.32 -21.63 3.68
CA LYS A 15 11.19 -22.16 4.74
C LYS A 15 12.33 -23.02 4.18
N ARG A 16 12.07 -23.79 3.11
CA ARG A 16 13.06 -24.60 2.39
C ARG A 16 13.96 -23.81 1.46
N GLN A 17 13.73 -22.50 1.29
CA GLN A 17 14.45 -21.66 0.35
C GLN A 17 14.29 -22.09 -1.12
N ASP A 18 13.15 -22.70 -1.45
CA ASP A 18 12.85 -23.16 -2.81
C ASP A 18 12.33 -22.01 -3.69
N VAL A 19 13.27 -21.28 -4.30
CA VAL A 19 12.99 -20.10 -5.13
C VAL A 19 12.12 -20.43 -6.33
N ASP A 20 12.41 -21.53 -7.03
CA ASP A 20 11.67 -21.93 -8.22
C ASP A 20 10.27 -22.41 -7.85
N GLY A 21 10.15 -23.20 -6.77
CA GLY A 21 8.86 -23.63 -6.24
C GLY A 21 7.96 -22.45 -5.87
N VAL A 22 8.49 -21.45 -5.14
CA VAL A 22 7.75 -20.23 -4.77
C VAL A 22 7.30 -19.44 -5.99
N ARG A 23 8.18 -19.24 -6.98
CA ARG A 23 7.84 -18.54 -8.22
C ARG A 23 6.68 -19.22 -8.95
N ASP A 24 6.80 -20.53 -9.13
CA ASP A 24 5.86 -21.30 -9.96
C ASP A 24 4.49 -21.41 -9.29
N ILE A 25 4.45 -21.63 -7.98
CA ILE A 25 3.18 -21.76 -7.24
C ILE A 25 2.45 -20.42 -7.13
N LEU A 26 3.16 -19.31 -6.91
CA LEU A 26 2.54 -17.98 -6.83
C LEU A 26 2.04 -17.52 -8.20
N ALA A 27 2.81 -17.76 -9.27
CA ALA A 27 2.40 -17.40 -10.63
C ALA A 27 1.11 -18.11 -11.07
N LYS A 28 0.94 -19.38 -10.71
CA LYS A 28 -0.28 -20.17 -10.99
C LYS A 28 -1.52 -19.70 -10.22
N ASN A 29 -1.31 -19.05 -9.07
CA ASN A 29 -2.37 -18.71 -8.13
C ASN A 29 -2.58 -17.20 -7.96
N LYS A 30 -2.06 -16.38 -8.89
CA LYS A 30 -2.08 -14.90 -8.83
C LYS A 30 -3.45 -14.25 -8.67
N GLN A 31 -4.51 -14.96 -9.04
CA GLN A 31 -5.90 -14.52 -8.97
C GLN A 31 -6.55 -14.67 -7.58
N ILE A 32 -5.96 -15.44 -6.67
CA ILE A 32 -6.56 -15.72 -5.36
C ILE A 32 -6.35 -14.50 -4.46
N GLN A 33 -7.42 -13.79 -4.09
CA GLN A 33 -7.33 -12.54 -3.33
C GLN A 33 -7.23 -12.74 -1.81
N GLU A 34 -7.66 -13.89 -1.27
CA GLU A 34 -7.58 -14.15 0.18
C GLU A 34 -6.19 -14.58 0.63
N LEU A 35 -5.42 -15.23 -0.26
CA LEU A 35 -4.12 -15.83 0.06
C LEU A 35 -3.10 -14.87 0.74
N PRO A 36 -2.99 -13.57 0.39
CA PRO A 36 -2.11 -12.64 1.09
C PRO A 36 -2.58 -12.28 2.50
N LYS A 37 -3.89 -12.45 2.80
CA LYS A 37 -4.49 -12.10 4.10
C LYS A 37 -4.53 -13.29 5.07
N LEU A 38 -4.34 -14.50 4.58
CA LEU A 38 -4.22 -15.69 5.41
C LEU A 38 -3.00 -15.57 6.33
N VAL A 39 -3.16 -16.10 7.54
CA VAL A 39 -2.13 -16.09 8.58
C VAL A 39 -1.94 -17.49 9.13
N ASP A 40 -0.72 -17.80 9.57
CA ASP A 40 -0.44 -19.00 10.35
C ASP A 40 -0.82 -18.82 11.84
N GLU A 41 -0.50 -19.84 12.65
CA GLU A 41 -0.71 -19.81 14.10
C GLU A 41 0.01 -18.66 14.79
N GLU A 42 1.09 -18.12 14.23
CA GLU A 42 1.85 -16.99 14.76
C GLU A 42 1.36 -15.63 14.23
N GLY A 43 0.29 -15.62 13.44
CA GLY A 43 -0.24 -14.41 12.81
C GLY A 43 0.59 -13.94 11.62
N ASN A 44 1.56 -14.73 11.14
CA ASN A 44 2.39 -14.36 10.00
C ASN A 44 1.65 -14.67 8.68
N THR A 45 1.57 -13.68 7.81
CA THR A 45 1.15 -13.85 6.41
C THR A 45 2.28 -14.41 5.54
N LEU A 46 2.00 -14.76 4.28
CA LEU A 46 3.05 -15.13 3.30
C LEU A 46 4.15 -14.06 3.20
N PHE A 47 3.75 -12.78 3.26
CA PHE A 47 4.71 -11.69 3.14
C PHE A 47 5.60 -11.54 4.37
N HIS A 48 5.08 -11.86 5.57
CA HIS A 48 5.94 -11.97 6.76
C HIS A 48 7.00 -13.06 6.58
N HIS A 49 6.61 -14.25 6.09
CA HIS A 49 7.54 -15.35 5.85
C HIS A 49 8.61 -15.00 4.82
N LEU A 50 8.21 -14.36 3.71
CA LEU A 50 9.13 -13.89 2.69
C LEU A 50 10.16 -12.90 3.25
N ILE A 51 9.74 -11.91 4.04
CA ILE A 51 10.65 -10.96 4.68
C ILE A 51 11.54 -11.66 5.71
N LYS A 52 10.95 -12.45 6.62
CA LYS A 52 11.66 -13.18 7.69
C LYS A 52 12.68 -14.19 7.14
N SER A 53 12.53 -14.63 5.88
CA SER A 53 13.51 -15.49 5.22
C SER A 53 14.86 -14.80 4.99
N GLY A 54 14.90 -13.46 4.91
CA GLY A 54 16.10 -12.70 4.61
C GLY A 54 16.71 -13.00 3.23
N ASN A 55 15.96 -13.61 2.31
CA ASN A 55 16.46 -14.03 1.00
C ASN A 55 15.88 -13.18 -0.13
N LEU A 56 16.74 -12.39 -0.79
CA LEU A 56 16.34 -11.53 -1.91
C LEU A 56 15.84 -12.32 -3.13
N SER A 57 16.34 -13.53 -3.36
CA SER A 57 15.89 -14.37 -4.47
C SER A 57 14.45 -14.84 -4.27
N LEU A 58 14.06 -15.17 -3.03
CA LEU A 58 12.66 -15.48 -2.70
C LEU A 58 11.74 -14.27 -2.87
N MET A 59 12.20 -13.10 -2.43
CA MET A 59 11.46 -11.85 -2.63
C MET A 59 11.22 -11.56 -4.11
N ARG A 60 12.26 -11.67 -4.94
CA ARG A 60 12.17 -11.50 -6.40
C ARG A 60 11.26 -12.55 -7.05
N ALA A 61 11.35 -13.81 -6.64
CA ALA A 61 10.47 -14.87 -7.13
C ALA A 61 8.98 -14.59 -6.85
N SER A 62 8.69 -13.81 -5.81
CA SER A 62 7.33 -13.44 -5.43
C SER A 62 6.78 -12.19 -6.12
N GLU A 63 7.57 -11.49 -6.94
CA GLU A 63 7.18 -10.23 -7.61
C GLU A 63 5.93 -10.39 -8.50
N ALA A 64 5.75 -11.55 -9.13
CA ALA A 64 4.56 -11.83 -9.94
C ALA A 64 3.24 -11.74 -9.13
N TYR A 65 3.34 -11.80 -7.81
CA TYR A 65 2.24 -11.75 -6.85
C TYR A 65 2.23 -10.45 -6.02
N GLU A 66 3.13 -9.50 -6.29
CA GLU A 66 3.36 -8.29 -5.48
C GLU A 66 2.09 -7.47 -5.20
N ARG A 67 1.23 -7.31 -6.21
CA ARG A 67 -0.07 -6.61 -6.05
C ARG A 67 -0.97 -7.27 -5.00
N GLY A 68 -0.87 -8.59 -4.82
CA GLY A 68 -1.59 -9.31 -3.78
C GLY A 68 -1.09 -8.95 -2.38
N PHE A 69 0.22 -8.72 -2.20
CA PHE A 69 0.82 -8.49 -0.88
C PHE A 69 0.47 -7.13 -0.25
N ALA A 70 -0.01 -6.15 -1.01
CA ALA A 70 -0.50 -4.89 -0.44
C ALA A 70 -1.61 -5.12 0.62
N ALA A 71 -2.40 -6.19 0.47
CA ALA A 71 -3.39 -6.57 1.47
C ALA A 71 -2.78 -7.07 2.79
N SER A 72 -1.53 -7.56 2.77
CA SER A 72 -0.79 -8.06 3.93
C SER A 72 -0.10 -6.97 4.73
N TYR A 73 0.17 -5.80 4.14
CA TYR A 73 0.97 -4.73 4.75
C TYR A 73 0.47 -4.27 6.14
N PRO A 74 -0.84 -4.08 6.38
CA PRO A 74 -1.32 -3.64 7.70
C PRO A 74 -1.50 -4.79 8.71
N ILE A 75 -1.35 -6.05 8.30
CA ILE A 75 -1.58 -7.20 9.18
C ILE A 75 -0.39 -7.32 10.12
N ARG A 76 -0.66 -7.32 11.44
CA ARG A 76 0.36 -7.56 12.47
C ARG A 76 0.36 -9.02 12.88
N ASN A 77 1.56 -9.58 13.03
CA ASN A 77 1.73 -10.90 13.64
C ASN A 77 1.54 -10.85 15.17
N LYS A 78 1.65 -11.99 15.87
CA LYS A 78 1.55 -12.05 17.33
C LYS A 78 2.63 -11.26 18.08
N GLU A 79 3.75 -10.94 17.44
CA GLU A 79 4.80 -10.06 17.97
C GLU A 79 4.43 -8.58 17.81
N GLY A 80 3.27 -8.28 17.22
CA GLY A 80 2.80 -6.93 16.95
C GLY A 80 3.48 -6.26 15.76
N LYS A 81 4.22 -6.99 14.91
CA LYS A 81 4.97 -6.44 13.77
C LYS A 81 4.22 -6.66 12.45
N THR A 82 4.25 -5.67 11.57
CA THR A 82 3.86 -5.83 10.16
C THR A 82 4.95 -6.58 9.37
N PRO A 83 4.69 -7.04 8.13
CA PRO A 83 5.73 -7.68 7.32
C PRO A 83 6.98 -6.80 7.18
N TYR A 84 6.81 -5.50 6.95
CA TYR A 84 7.92 -4.57 6.79
C TYR A 84 8.70 -4.35 8.10
N GLN A 85 8.02 -4.27 9.24
CA GLN A 85 8.68 -4.12 10.54
C GLN A 85 9.57 -5.32 10.88
N CYS A 86 9.32 -6.49 10.30
CA CYS A 86 10.20 -7.67 10.44
C CYS A 86 11.57 -7.49 9.76
N VAL A 87 11.75 -6.53 8.84
CA VAL A 87 13.06 -6.23 8.21
C VAL A 87 14.10 -5.83 9.25
N ALA A 88 13.69 -5.15 10.33
CA ALA A 88 14.60 -4.73 11.40
C ALA A 88 15.33 -5.92 12.07
N ASP A 89 14.68 -7.08 12.12
CA ASP A 89 15.19 -8.30 12.77
C ASP A 89 16.16 -9.11 11.91
N ILE A 90 16.24 -8.82 10.60
CA ILE A 90 17.18 -9.50 9.69
C ILE A 90 18.62 -9.12 10.07
N LYS A 91 19.61 -9.98 9.85
CA LYS A 91 21.03 -9.64 10.10
C LYS A 91 21.75 -9.16 8.84
N ASP A 92 21.33 -9.65 7.69
CA ASP A 92 21.92 -9.34 6.39
C ASP A 92 21.72 -7.85 6.04
N ALA A 93 22.83 -7.13 5.89
CA ALA A 93 22.82 -5.70 5.58
C ALA A 93 22.37 -5.40 4.15
N GLU A 94 22.71 -6.25 3.17
CA GLU A 94 22.33 -6.09 1.77
C GLU A 94 20.83 -6.31 1.61
N PHE A 95 20.27 -7.29 2.32
CA PHE A 95 18.83 -7.50 2.40
C PHE A 95 18.12 -6.29 2.99
N LYS A 96 18.61 -5.76 4.13
CA LYS A 96 18.01 -4.56 4.76
C LYS A 96 18.04 -3.36 3.83
N GLU A 97 19.16 -3.12 3.17
CA GLU A 97 19.30 -2.00 2.25
C GLU A 97 18.35 -2.13 1.05
N SER A 98 18.28 -3.33 0.47
CA SER A 98 17.37 -3.62 -0.64
C SER A 98 15.90 -3.49 -0.22
N ALA A 99 15.53 -4.02 0.94
CA ALA A 99 14.19 -3.91 1.50
C ALA A 99 13.83 -2.45 1.84
N ALA A 100 14.78 -1.66 2.35
CA ALA A 100 14.60 -0.23 2.59
C ALA A 100 14.39 0.55 1.28
N ARG A 101 15.12 0.21 0.21
CA ARG A 101 14.92 0.86 -1.11
C ARG A 101 13.59 0.46 -1.77
N ALA A 102 13.15 -0.77 -1.58
CA ALA A 102 11.93 -1.30 -2.21
C ALA A 102 10.66 -0.90 -1.44
N PHE A 103 10.69 -0.98 -0.11
CA PHE A 103 9.51 -0.86 0.75
C PHE A 103 9.63 0.25 1.81
N GLY A 104 10.80 0.87 1.94
CA GLY A 104 10.99 1.96 2.88
C GLY A 104 10.37 3.27 2.43
N PRO A 105 10.39 4.28 3.32
CA PRO A 105 9.85 5.60 3.05
C PRO A 105 10.39 6.18 1.73
N THR A 106 9.48 6.52 0.82
CA THR A 106 9.84 7.10 -0.48
C THR A 106 8.79 8.08 -0.95
N TRP A 107 9.24 9.13 -1.67
CA TRP A 107 8.37 10.13 -2.32
C TRP A 107 7.66 9.60 -3.58
N LYS A 108 7.62 8.27 -3.77
CA LYS A 108 6.89 7.66 -4.88
C LYS A 108 5.40 7.73 -4.56
N GLN A 109 4.59 8.14 -5.54
CA GLN A 109 3.13 8.24 -5.39
C GLN A 109 2.49 6.96 -4.86
N ALA A 110 2.95 5.79 -5.30
CA ALA A 110 2.47 4.50 -4.82
C ALA A 110 2.71 4.27 -3.31
N HIS A 111 3.86 4.70 -2.78
CA HIS A 111 4.15 4.60 -1.34
C HIS A 111 3.28 5.54 -0.54
N ILE A 112 3.17 6.79 -0.99
CA ILE A 112 2.33 7.80 -0.34
C ILE A 112 0.87 7.29 -0.31
N LEU A 113 0.33 6.84 -1.44
CA LEU A 113 -1.01 6.25 -1.52
C LEU A 113 -1.19 5.10 -0.52
N ASN A 114 -0.20 4.22 -0.39
CA ASN A 114 -0.24 3.13 0.57
C ASN A 114 -0.34 3.63 2.03
N GLN A 115 0.33 4.74 2.38
CA GLN A 115 0.19 5.36 3.70
C GLN A 115 -1.26 5.81 3.96
N PHE A 116 -1.94 6.40 2.97
CA PHE A 116 -3.36 6.75 3.09
C PHE A 116 -4.25 5.51 3.24
N ILE A 117 -3.98 4.45 2.48
CA ILE A 117 -4.74 3.19 2.59
C ILE A 117 -4.63 2.62 4.01
N VAL A 118 -3.42 2.59 4.58
CA VAL A 118 -3.19 2.10 5.95
C VAL A 118 -3.89 2.99 6.96
N TYR A 119 -3.76 4.32 6.83
CA TYR A 119 -4.44 5.29 7.68
C TYR A 119 -5.98 5.10 7.69
N LEU A 120 -6.60 5.04 6.50
CA LEU A 120 -8.05 4.89 6.37
C LEU A 120 -8.56 3.55 6.92
N LYS A 121 -7.78 2.47 6.77
CA LYS A 121 -8.10 1.17 7.39
C LYS A 121 -8.07 1.25 8.92
N ILE A 122 -7.08 1.92 9.50
CA ILE A 122 -7.02 2.16 10.95
C ILE A 122 -8.24 2.98 11.40
N GLN A 123 -8.57 4.05 10.70
CA GLN A 123 -9.74 4.87 11.02
C GLN A 123 -11.05 4.09 10.92
N HIS A 124 -11.20 3.22 9.91
CA HIS A 124 -12.35 2.31 9.80
C HIS A 124 -12.49 1.40 11.02
N GLN A 125 -11.38 0.83 11.48
CA GLN A 125 -11.37 -0.07 12.64
C GLN A 125 -11.74 0.68 13.94
N LEU A 126 -11.21 1.88 14.13
CA LEU A 126 -11.45 2.68 15.34
C LEU A 126 -12.83 3.33 15.33
N LYS A 127 -13.30 3.78 14.16
CA LYS A 127 -14.50 4.60 13.98
C LYS A 127 -15.29 4.19 12.72
N PRO A 128 -15.85 2.96 12.68
CA PRO A 128 -16.46 2.40 11.48
C PRO A 128 -17.69 3.17 10.97
N LYS A 129 -18.36 3.95 11.85
CA LYS A 129 -19.50 4.79 11.48
C LYS A 129 -19.09 6.09 10.79
N GLU A 130 -17.92 6.62 11.14
CA GLU A 130 -17.36 7.86 10.57
C GLU A 130 -16.63 7.57 9.26
N TYR A 131 -15.92 6.44 9.18
CA TYR A 131 -15.17 6.02 8.01
C TYR A 131 -15.82 4.78 7.40
N LYS A 132 -16.83 4.95 6.55
CA LYS A 132 -17.50 3.81 5.90
C LYS A 132 -16.64 3.25 4.78
N GLN A 133 -16.78 1.97 4.49
CA GLN A 133 -16.03 1.29 3.43
C GLN A 133 -16.23 1.97 2.05
N GLU A 134 -17.45 2.44 1.78
CA GLU A 134 -17.80 3.17 0.56
C GLU A 134 -17.04 4.49 0.46
N ASP A 135 -16.99 5.26 1.55
CA ASP A 135 -16.28 6.54 1.62
C ASP A 135 -14.76 6.34 1.48
N ILE A 136 -14.21 5.32 2.14
CA ILE A 136 -12.80 4.95 2.04
C ILE A 136 -12.43 4.60 0.60
N THR A 137 -13.27 3.82 -0.09
CA THR A 137 -13.04 3.44 -1.48
C THR A 137 -13.04 4.68 -2.37
N ALA A 138 -14.01 5.58 -2.19
CA ALA A 138 -14.06 6.84 -2.94
C ALA A 138 -12.85 7.75 -2.69
N ILE A 139 -12.35 7.81 -1.45
CA ILE A 139 -11.14 8.56 -1.11
C ILE A 139 -9.91 7.93 -1.79
N ILE A 140 -9.75 6.62 -1.72
CA ILE A 140 -8.62 5.92 -2.34
C ILE A 140 -8.64 6.14 -3.85
N ASP A 141 -9.79 5.97 -4.50
CA ASP A 141 -9.94 6.24 -5.93
C ASP A 141 -9.55 7.68 -6.28
N ALA A 142 -9.94 8.64 -5.43
CA ALA A 142 -9.57 10.04 -5.61
C ALA A 142 -8.06 10.29 -5.51
N LEU A 143 -7.38 9.59 -4.60
CA LEU A 143 -5.93 9.68 -4.43
C LEU A 143 -5.17 8.96 -5.56
N ASP A 144 -5.74 7.88 -6.12
CA ASP A 144 -5.14 6.99 -7.12
C ASP A 144 -5.29 7.47 -8.58
N GLU A 145 -6.16 8.45 -8.88
CA GLU A 145 -6.29 9.05 -10.22
C GLU A 145 -5.02 9.84 -10.62
N GLY A 146 -3.96 9.10 -10.91
CA GLY A 146 -2.66 9.55 -11.34
C GLY A 146 -2.72 9.97 -12.79
N HIS A 147 -2.77 11.28 -13.01
CA HIS A 147 -2.06 11.99 -14.08
C HIS A 147 -2.16 13.51 -13.86
N CYS A 148 -3.24 13.99 -13.24
CA CYS A 148 -3.38 15.40 -12.80
C CYS A 148 -4.22 15.60 -11.52
N ASN A 149 -4.93 14.59 -10.99
CA ASN A 149 -6.07 14.81 -10.06
C ASN A 149 -5.96 14.15 -8.67
N GLY A 150 -4.92 13.33 -8.43
CA GLY A 150 -4.63 12.74 -7.11
C GLY A 150 -3.65 13.59 -6.29
N LEU A 151 -2.83 12.96 -5.45
CA LEU A 151 -1.83 13.62 -4.58
C LEU A 151 -0.89 14.61 -5.29
N SER A 152 -0.62 14.39 -6.59
CA SER A 152 0.20 15.27 -7.43
C SER A 152 -0.40 16.67 -7.62
N ILE A 153 -1.72 16.83 -7.50
CA ILE A 153 -2.36 18.15 -7.65
C ILE A 153 -1.97 19.09 -6.51
N ILE A 154 -1.78 18.55 -5.30
CA ILE A 154 -1.36 19.33 -4.13
C ILE A 154 0.04 19.89 -4.38
N TRP A 155 0.95 19.07 -4.89
CA TRP A 155 2.30 19.53 -5.28
C TRP A 155 2.21 20.63 -6.34
N LEU A 156 1.42 20.43 -7.40
CA LEU A 156 1.28 21.40 -8.49
C LEU A 156 0.70 22.73 -8.00
N VAL A 157 -0.33 22.71 -7.15
CA VAL A 157 -0.94 23.93 -6.61
C VAL A 157 0.02 24.64 -5.65
N SER A 158 0.72 23.91 -4.77
CA SER A 158 1.78 24.48 -3.93
C SER A 158 2.87 25.15 -4.76
N TRP A 159 3.27 24.53 -5.87
CA TRP A 159 4.24 25.10 -6.80
C TRP A 159 3.73 26.39 -7.47
N LEU A 160 2.51 26.36 -8.03
CA LEU A 160 1.88 27.52 -8.66
C LEU A 160 1.71 28.71 -7.71
N ASN A 161 1.55 28.44 -6.41
CA ASN A 161 1.39 29.46 -5.37
C ASN A 161 2.71 29.94 -4.74
N ASN A 162 3.87 29.42 -5.16
CA ASN A 162 5.19 29.64 -4.54
C ASN A 162 5.26 29.17 -3.08
N GLU A 163 4.57 28.08 -2.75
CA GLU A 163 4.48 27.48 -1.41
C GLU A 163 5.00 26.03 -1.40
N GLU A 164 6.06 25.74 -2.16
CA GLU A 164 6.62 24.39 -2.33
C GLU A 164 6.89 23.68 -1.00
N ASN A 165 7.40 24.42 0.00
CA ASN A 165 7.69 23.88 1.33
C ASN A 165 6.46 23.29 2.02
N LYS A 166 5.24 23.82 1.78
CA LYS A 166 4.02 23.29 2.39
C LYS A 166 3.72 21.87 1.96
N TYR A 167 4.05 21.51 0.72
CA TYR A 167 3.91 20.14 0.26
C TYR A 167 4.83 19.20 1.06
N TYR A 168 6.09 19.60 1.24
CA TYR A 168 7.05 18.80 2.00
C TYR A 168 6.70 18.70 3.50
N GLU A 169 6.27 19.79 4.11
CA GLU A 169 5.82 19.85 5.51
C GLU A 169 4.61 18.94 5.77
N LEU A 170 3.70 18.85 4.80
CA LEU A 170 2.52 18.01 4.86
C LEU A 170 2.86 16.53 4.70
N PHE A 171 3.68 16.18 3.70
CA PHE A 171 3.90 14.80 3.30
C PHE A 171 5.08 14.10 3.97
N SER A 172 6.06 14.83 4.54
CA SER A 172 7.22 14.21 5.19
C SER A 172 6.78 13.23 6.28
N ASP A 173 5.99 13.68 7.24
CA ASP A 173 5.57 12.82 8.35
C ASP A 173 4.66 11.67 7.90
N ILE A 174 3.84 11.89 6.88
CA ILE A 174 3.02 10.84 6.24
C ILE A 174 3.92 9.77 5.62
N ILE A 175 4.98 10.15 4.91
CA ILE A 175 5.90 9.25 4.23
C ILE A 175 6.68 8.40 5.23
N TYR A 176 7.18 9.04 6.29
CA TYR A 176 8.04 8.43 7.31
C TYR A 176 7.27 7.76 8.46
N TRP A 177 5.95 7.88 8.49
CA TRP A 177 5.13 7.12 9.43
C TRP A 177 5.27 5.61 9.18
N ASP A 178 5.38 4.86 10.27
CA ASP A 178 5.64 3.41 10.27
C ASP A 178 4.37 2.56 10.09
N GLY A 179 3.21 3.20 9.86
CA GLY A 179 1.93 2.53 9.70
C GLY A 179 1.30 2.03 11.00
N SER A 180 1.83 2.41 12.16
CA SER A 180 1.34 1.97 13.47
C SER A 180 0.31 2.93 14.08
N ILE A 181 -0.65 2.35 14.82
CA ILE A 181 -1.67 3.12 15.53
C ILE A 181 -1.01 3.90 16.69
N GLU A 182 0.00 3.29 17.31
CA GLU A 182 0.74 3.80 18.45
C GLU A 182 1.52 5.08 18.11
N HIS A 183 2.05 5.18 16.88
CA HIS A 183 2.75 6.37 16.40
C HIS A 183 1.87 7.31 15.57
N LEU A 184 0.56 7.05 15.49
CA LEU A 184 -0.39 7.92 14.79
C LEU A 184 -0.84 9.07 15.71
N SER A 185 -0.01 10.12 15.82
CA SER A 185 -0.29 11.31 16.62
C SER A 185 -1.45 12.15 16.05
N GLU A 186 -2.08 13.01 16.87
CA GLU A 186 -3.14 13.92 16.38
C GLU A 186 -2.64 14.87 15.29
N GLU A 187 -1.39 15.31 15.37
CA GLU A 187 -0.77 16.12 14.31
C GLU A 187 -0.68 15.34 13.00
N LEU A 188 -0.20 14.10 13.05
CA LEU A 188 -0.09 13.25 11.86
C LEU A 188 -1.48 12.93 11.27
N LYS A 189 -2.48 12.64 12.11
CA LYS A 189 -3.88 12.49 11.68
C LYS A 189 -4.36 13.74 10.96
N SER A 190 -4.09 14.92 11.52
CA SER A 190 -4.46 16.20 10.89
C SER A 190 -3.82 16.36 9.51
N LYS A 191 -2.55 15.98 9.35
CA LYS A 191 -1.87 16.00 8.04
C LYS A 191 -2.54 15.06 7.02
N PHE A 192 -2.92 13.84 7.42
CA PHE A 192 -3.68 12.93 6.56
C PHE A 192 -5.03 13.55 6.12
N GLU A 193 -5.80 14.08 7.07
CA GLU A 193 -7.12 14.66 6.78
C GLU A 193 -7.03 15.93 5.91
N VAL A 194 -6.02 16.77 6.15
CA VAL A 194 -5.75 17.95 5.30
C VAL A 194 -5.41 17.50 3.88
N ALA A 195 -4.53 16.52 3.71
CA ALA A 195 -4.17 16.03 2.38
C ALA A 195 -5.35 15.39 1.63
N ILE A 196 -6.20 14.62 2.32
CA ILE A 196 -7.45 14.09 1.74
C ILE A 196 -8.36 15.24 1.30
N SER A 197 -8.55 16.25 2.16
CA SER A 197 -9.41 17.39 1.89
C SER A 197 -8.91 18.22 0.71
N LEU A 198 -7.60 18.50 0.66
CA LEU A 198 -6.97 19.23 -0.45
C LEU A 198 -7.08 18.45 -1.76
N THR A 199 -6.84 17.14 -1.73
CA THR A 199 -6.99 16.31 -2.95
C THR A 199 -8.42 16.41 -3.48
N ARG A 200 -9.44 16.28 -2.62
CA ARG A 200 -10.84 16.42 -3.01
C ARG A 200 -11.21 17.83 -3.48
N MET A 201 -10.65 18.86 -2.87
CA MET A 201 -10.89 20.26 -3.25
C MET A 201 -10.29 20.60 -4.61
N TYR A 202 -9.12 20.05 -4.91
CA TYR A 202 -8.39 20.31 -6.16
C TYR A 202 -8.71 19.30 -7.27
N GLN A 203 -9.53 18.29 -6.98
CA GLN A 203 -10.08 17.46 -8.05
C GLN A 203 -10.84 18.34 -9.02
N MET A 204 -10.32 18.43 -10.25
CA MET A 204 -11.06 19.01 -11.36
C MET A 204 -12.35 18.22 -11.52
N ASP A 205 -13.47 18.95 -11.58
CA ASP A 205 -14.84 18.43 -11.54
C ASP A 205 -14.97 17.11 -12.33
N ARG A 206 -15.12 15.98 -11.62
CA ARG A 206 -15.24 14.62 -12.20
C ARG A 206 -16.37 14.58 -13.26
N GLN A 207 -17.37 15.44 -13.12
CA GLN A 207 -18.46 15.62 -14.07
C GLN A 207 -18.01 16.19 -15.42
N ILE A 208 -17.04 17.10 -15.46
CA ILE A 208 -16.53 17.68 -16.71
C ILE A 208 -15.76 16.62 -17.51
N LEU A 209 -14.85 15.89 -16.87
CA LEU A 209 -14.05 14.86 -17.52
C LEU A 209 -14.88 13.64 -17.95
N SER A 210 -15.86 13.18 -17.15
CA SER A 210 -16.76 12.09 -17.57
C SER A 210 -17.66 12.49 -18.74
N HIS A 211 -18.08 13.75 -18.80
CA HIS A 211 -18.85 14.30 -19.91
C HIS A 211 -18.01 14.46 -21.18
N GLU A 212 -16.73 14.84 -21.06
CA GLU A 212 -15.77 14.88 -22.17
C GLU A 212 -15.37 13.49 -22.67
N LYS A 213 -15.18 12.52 -21.77
CA LYS A 213 -14.87 11.12 -22.13
C LYS A 213 -16.03 10.49 -22.92
N ASN A 214 -17.28 10.79 -22.54
CA ASN A 214 -18.47 10.37 -23.28
C ASN A 214 -18.69 11.15 -24.60
N LYS A 215 -18.28 12.42 -24.68
CA LYS A 215 -18.29 13.19 -25.93
C LYS A 215 -17.22 12.73 -26.92
N GLY A 216 -16.03 12.35 -26.45
CA GLY A 216 -14.95 11.82 -27.28
C GLY A 216 -15.23 10.43 -27.86
N LEU A 217 -15.97 9.58 -27.14
CA LEU A 217 -16.45 8.29 -27.65
C LEU A 217 -17.55 8.43 -28.73
N ASN A 218 -18.30 9.53 -28.71
CA ASN A 218 -19.35 9.81 -29.69
C ASN A 218 -18.88 10.58 -30.95
N GLN A 219 -17.60 10.97 -31.02
CA GLN A 219 -17.06 11.73 -32.16
C GLN A 219 -16.12 10.95 -33.10
N ASN A 220 -15.90 9.65 -32.87
CA ASN A 220 -15.02 8.82 -33.71
C ASN A 220 -15.74 7.80 -34.60
N TRP A 221 -16.94 8.12 -35.11
CA TRP A 221 -17.56 7.41 -36.24
C TRP A 221 -18.44 8.36 -37.08
N ARG A 222 -17.83 9.24 -37.87
CA ARG A 222 -18.33 9.70 -39.17
C ARG A 222 -17.18 10.05 -40.10
#